data_AF-M6ZDP9-F1
#
_entry.id   AF-M6ZDP9-F1
#
_cell.length_a   1.000
_cell.length_b   1.000
_cell.length_c   1.000
_cell.angle_alpha   90.00
_cell.angle_beta   90.00
_cell.angle_gamma   90.00
#
_symmetry.space_group_name_H-M   'P 1'
#
loop_
_entity.id
_entity.type
_entity.pdbx_description
1 polymer ?
#
loop_
_entity_poly.entity_id
_entity_poly.type
_entity_poly.pdbx_seq_one_letter_code
_entity_poly.pdbx_strand_id
1 'polypeptide(L)'
;MKNHSPSPGECGNPGQICPGLALLDSLTTIRILSNMAKRKYRNGISLFGYSIFHPINLILIVNVLVYILQLFAGGTGIIEYYFALTPFRVFHGHYWQVFSYGFLHEAYGIPFIHLFFNMYVFVMFGGLICRYVSAWKFTVVYLTAILTGGITVLLAPVLNEILGIHYPMDLFQTTTLGASGGVTGILVLFGILFPETEVFLVFLE
;
A
#
# COMPACT_ATOMS: atom_id res chain seq x y z
N MET A 1 -43.23 -62.13 1.09
CA MET A 1 -42.72 -60.77 1.42
C MET A 1 -41.21 -60.84 1.62
N LYS A 2 -40.43 -60.44 0.61
CA LYS A 2 -39.08 -59.87 0.76
C LYS A 2 -38.91 -58.85 -0.37
N ASN A 3 -38.83 -57.58 0.00
CA ASN A 3 -38.67 -56.45 -0.90
C ASN A 3 -37.24 -56.45 -1.47
N HIS A 4 -37.10 -56.50 -2.79
CA HIS A 4 -35.86 -56.13 -3.48
C HIS A 4 -35.85 -54.62 -3.72
N SER A 5 -34.91 -53.94 -3.08
CA SER A 5 -34.49 -52.58 -3.44
C SER A 5 -33.61 -52.63 -4.70
N PRO A 6 -33.89 -51.85 -5.76
CA PRO A 6 -33.02 -51.80 -6.93
C PRO A 6 -31.79 -50.92 -6.67
N SER A 7 -30.64 -51.35 -7.20
CA SER A 7 -29.35 -50.66 -7.15
C SER A 7 -29.32 -49.39 -8.01
N PRO A 8 -28.59 -48.33 -7.61
CA PRO A 8 -28.45 -47.12 -8.41
C PRO A 8 -27.33 -47.32 -9.44
N GLY A 9 -27.65 -47.47 -10.74
CA GLY A 9 -26.55 -47.61 -11.71
C GLY A 9 -26.84 -47.75 -13.20
N GLU A 10 -28.07 -47.89 -13.68
CA GLU A 10 -28.31 -48.15 -15.11
C GLU A 10 -29.14 -47.05 -15.77
N CYS A 11 -28.48 -46.07 -16.44
CA CYS A 11 -29.13 -45.25 -17.47
C CYS A 11 -29.33 -46.14 -18.72
N GLY A 12 -30.46 -46.83 -18.80
CA GLY A 12 -30.86 -47.62 -19.96
C GLY A 12 -31.73 -46.84 -20.93
N ASN A 13 -31.13 -46.25 -21.98
CA ASN A 13 -31.64 -46.04 -23.36
C ASN A 13 -31.07 -44.77 -24.02
N PRO A 14 -30.67 -44.81 -25.31
CA PRO A 14 -30.20 -43.65 -26.06
C PRO A 14 -31.40 -42.75 -26.42
N GLY A 15 -31.77 -41.86 -25.52
CA GLY A 15 -32.88 -40.91 -25.72
C GLY A 15 -33.51 -40.37 -24.44
N GLN A 16 -33.21 -40.96 -23.27
CA GLN A 16 -33.64 -40.40 -21.98
C GLN A 16 -32.56 -39.50 -21.39
N ILE A 17 -32.84 -38.19 -21.35
CA ILE A 17 -32.07 -37.25 -20.54
C ILE A 17 -32.31 -37.66 -19.08
N CYS A 18 -31.33 -38.35 -18.47
CA CYS A 18 -31.44 -38.83 -17.09
C CYS A 18 -31.71 -37.62 -16.17
N PRO A 19 -32.91 -37.49 -15.56
CA PRO A 19 -33.29 -36.28 -14.82
C PRO A 19 -32.37 -36.03 -13.61
N GLY A 20 -31.74 -37.09 -13.08
CA GLY A 20 -30.72 -36.98 -12.04
C GLY A 20 -29.42 -36.28 -12.49
N LEU A 21 -29.04 -36.36 -13.76
CA LEU A 21 -27.83 -35.72 -14.29
C LEU A 21 -28.02 -34.20 -14.46
N ALA A 22 -29.18 -33.78 -14.97
CA ALA A 22 -29.56 -32.36 -15.05
C ALA A 22 -29.75 -31.72 -13.66
N LEU A 23 -30.26 -32.49 -12.68
CA LEU A 23 -30.40 -32.04 -11.30
C LEU A 23 -29.04 -31.94 -10.59
N LEU A 24 -28.10 -32.86 -10.88
CA LEU A 24 -26.72 -32.81 -10.39
C LEU A 24 -25.93 -31.61 -10.95
N ASP A 25 -26.11 -31.27 -12.23
CA ASP A 25 -25.54 -30.05 -12.83
C ASP A 25 -26.13 -28.77 -12.22
N SER A 26 -27.43 -28.75 -11.93
CA SER A 26 -28.07 -27.63 -11.24
C SER A 26 -27.57 -27.47 -9.80
N LEU A 27 -27.47 -28.57 -9.04
CA LEU A 27 -27.00 -28.55 -7.65
C LEU A 27 -25.50 -28.23 -7.53
N THR A 28 -24.66 -28.66 -8.48
CA THR A 28 -23.25 -28.25 -8.55
C THR A 28 -23.13 -26.78 -8.93
N THR A 29 -23.91 -26.29 -9.89
CA THR A 29 -23.96 -24.86 -10.24
C THR A 29 -24.42 -24.01 -9.06
N ILE A 30 -25.46 -24.42 -8.33
CA ILE A 30 -25.92 -23.74 -7.12
C ILE A 30 -24.87 -23.79 -6.01
N ARG A 31 -24.15 -24.91 -5.82
CA ARG A 31 -23.03 -24.99 -4.87
C ARG A 31 -21.87 -24.10 -5.27
N ILE A 32 -21.53 -24.02 -6.55
CA ILE A 32 -20.48 -23.14 -7.06
C ILE A 32 -20.89 -21.69 -6.85
N LEU A 33 -22.11 -21.30 -7.24
CA LEU A 33 -22.64 -19.96 -7.05
C LEU A 33 -22.79 -19.59 -5.58
N SER A 34 -23.21 -20.53 -4.72
CA SER A 34 -23.29 -20.33 -3.26
C SER A 34 -21.90 -20.18 -2.65
N ASN A 35 -20.91 -20.97 -3.09
CA ASN A 35 -19.53 -20.85 -2.65
C ASN A 35 -18.88 -19.56 -3.17
N MET A 36 -19.22 -19.12 -4.38
CA MET A 36 -18.80 -17.83 -4.94
C MET A 36 -19.46 -16.66 -4.20
N ALA A 37 -20.74 -16.75 -3.88
CA ALA A 37 -21.47 -15.77 -3.09
C ALA A 37 -20.94 -15.70 -1.66
N LYS A 38 -20.64 -16.85 -1.03
CA LYS A 38 -19.95 -16.91 0.27
C LYS A 38 -18.54 -16.35 0.19
N ARG A 39 -17.77 -16.58 -0.88
CA ARG A 39 -16.46 -15.93 -1.05
C ARG A 39 -16.58 -14.41 -1.19
N LYS A 40 -17.54 -13.93 -2.00
CA LYS A 40 -17.81 -12.50 -2.21
C LYS A 40 -18.31 -11.81 -0.94
N TYR A 41 -19.11 -12.52 -0.12
CA TYR A 41 -19.60 -12.04 1.18
C TYR A 41 -18.54 -12.12 2.30
N ARG A 42 -17.62 -13.08 2.22
CA ARG A 42 -16.48 -13.23 3.16
C ARG A 42 -15.34 -12.27 2.85
N ASN A 43 -15.36 -11.64 1.67
CA ASN A 43 -14.55 -10.47 1.37
C ASN A 43 -15.23 -9.29 2.10
N GLY A 44 -14.73 -8.95 3.28
CA GLY A 44 -15.14 -7.75 4.01
C GLY A 44 -14.85 -6.46 3.22
N ILE A 45 -14.88 -5.32 3.90
CA ILE A 45 -14.65 -3.99 3.30
C ILE A 45 -13.37 -4.01 2.44
N SER A 46 -13.48 -3.65 1.16
CA SER A 46 -12.39 -3.64 0.19
C SER A 46 -12.20 -2.24 -0.41
N LEU A 47 -10.95 -1.84 -0.61
CA LEU A 47 -10.54 -0.58 -1.21
C LEU A 47 -9.48 -0.87 -2.29
N PHE A 48 -9.62 -0.25 -3.47
CA PHE A 48 -8.77 -0.50 -4.65
C PHE A 48 -8.62 -1.99 -5.03
N GLY A 49 -9.66 -2.80 -4.84
CA GLY A 49 -9.64 -4.23 -5.14
C GLY A 49 -8.92 -5.11 -4.10
N TYR A 50 -8.37 -4.51 -3.04
CA TYR A 50 -7.73 -5.21 -1.93
C TYR A 50 -8.57 -5.11 -0.65
N SER A 51 -8.41 -6.04 0.30
CA SER A 51 -9.04 -5.91 1.63
C SER A 51 -8.55 -4.64 2.33
N ILE A 52 -9.36 -4.03 3.20
CA ILE A 52 -8.95 -2.89 4.02
C ILE A 52 -7.69 -3.18 4.86
N PHE A 53 -7.48 -4.44 5.25
CA PHE A 53 -6.31 -4.90 6.00
C PHE A 53 -5.09 -5.19 5.12
N HIS A 54 -5.20 -4.99 3.80
CA HIS A 54 -4.05 -5.11 2.91
C HIS A 54 -3.06 -3.95 3.18
N PRO A 55 -1.74 -4.19 3.18
CA PRO A 55 -0.77 -3.15 3.55
C PRO A 55 -0.86 -1.87 2.74
N ILE A 56 -1.19 -1.95 1.44
CA ILE A 56 -1.43 -0.76 0.59
C ILE A 56 -2.51 0.13 1.21
N ASN A 57 -3.66 -0.47 1.57
CA ASN A 57 -4.79 0.27 2.12
C ASN A 57 -4.50 0.74 3.55
N LEU A 58 -3.82 -0.06 4.36
CA LEU A 58 -3.42 0.34 5.72
C LEU A 58 -2.47 1.54 5.70
N ILE A 59 -1.44 1.53 4.86
CA ILE A 59 -0.49 2.63 4.73
C ILE A 59 -1.19 3.88 4.21
N LEU A 60 -2.05 3.74 3.20
CA LEU A 60 -2.87 4.84 2.69
C LEU A 60 -3.73 5.46 3.80
N ILE A 61 -4.49 4.63 4.52
CA ILE A 61 -5.39 5.08 5.58
C ILE A 61 -4.60 5.78 6.69
N VAL A 62 -3.47 5.21 7.13
CA VAL A 62 -2.62 5.82 8.17
C VAL A 62 -2.12 7.19 7.73
N ASN A 63 -1.60 7.33 6.51
CA ASN A 63 -1.10 8.62 6.01
C ASN A 63 -2.23 9.66 5.91
N VAL A 64 -3.40 9.27 5.44
CA VAL A 64 -4.58 10.15 5.38
C VAL A 64 -5.03 10.57 6.78
N LEU A 65 -5.08 9.63 7.74
CA LEU A 65 -5.47 9.94 9.13
C LEU A 65 -4.47 10.85 9.82
N VAL A 66 -3.16 10.60 9.68
CA VAL A 66 -2.11 11.47 10.24
C VAL A 66 -2.20 12.86 9.64
N TYR A 67 -2.41 12.98 8.33
CA TYR A 67 -2.58 14.27 7.68
C TYR A 67 -3.83 15.02 8.17
N ILE A 68 -4.96 14.33 8.36
CA ILE A 68 -6.16 14.92 8.98
C ILE A 68 -5.84 15.44 10.40
N LEU A 69 -5.09 14.69 11.19
CA LEU A 69 -4.63 15.14 12.52
C LEU A 69 -3.71 16.37 12.44
N GLN A 70 -2.81 16.45 11.44
CA GLN A 70 -1.98 17.63 11.19
C GLN A 70 -2.84 18.87 10.88
N LEU A 71 -3.91 18.72 10.09
CA LEU A 71 -4.84 19.81 9.80
C LEU A 71 -5.55 20.32 11.06
N PHE A 72 -6.02 19.42 11.93
CA PHE A 72 -6.61 19.81 13.21
C PHE A 72 -5.59 20.44 14.18
N ALA A 73 -4.31 20.08 14.08
CA ALA A 73 -3.23 20.63 14.88
C ALA A 73 -2.67 21.96 14.35
N GLY A 74 -3.29 22.57 13.32
CA GLY A 74 -2.89 23.86 12.77
C GLY A 74 -1.78 23.82 11.73
N GLY A 75 -1.41 22.64 11.23
CA GLY A 75 -0.54 22.46 10.06
C GLY A 75 0.94 22.81 10.20
N THR A 76 1.36 23.50 11.27
CA THR A 76 2.78 23.71 11.66
C THR A 76 2.96 23.60 13.17
N GLY A 77 2.22 22.66 13.76
CA GLY A 77 2.05 22.56 15.21
C GLY A 77 2.94 21.51 15.87
N ILE A 78 2.44 21.02 17.00
CA ILE A 78 3.09 20.06 17.88
C ILE A 78 3.48 18.76 17.15
N ILE A 79 2.67 18.33 16.17
CA ILE A 79 2.87 17.07 15.45
C ILE A 79 4.14 17.14 14.60
N GLU A 80 4.34 18.22 13.84
CA GLU A 80 5.55 18.38 13.02
C GLU A 80 6.78 18.59 13.87
N TYR A 81 6.66 19.34 14.97
CA TYR A 81 7.76 19.54 15.89
C TYR A 81 8.35 18.21 16.41
N TYR A 82 7.48 17.29 16.84
CA TYR A 82 7.90 16.01 17.42
C TYR A 82 8.13 14.90 16.39
N PHE A 83 7.42 14.87 15.26
CA PHE A 83 7.44 13.71 14.35
C PHE A 83 8.05 13.98 12.97
N ALA A 84 8.19 15.23 12.53
CA ALA A 84 8.96 15.54 11.32
C ALA A 84 10.46 15.45 11.60
N LEU A 85 11.26 15.15 10.58
CA LEU A 85 12.70 14.96 10.75
C LEU A 85 13.45 16.27 10.67
N THR A 86 14.06 16.67 11.79
CA THR A 86 15.02 17.77 11.87
C THR A 86 16.33 17.20 12.42
N PRO A 87 17.43 17.16 11.67
CA PRO A 87 18.68 16.52 12.13
C PRO A 87 19.14 17.01 13.50
N PHE A 88 19.04 18.32 13.76
CA PHE A 88 19.33 18.91 15.06
C PHE A 88 18.55 18.20 16.19
N ARG A 89 17.23 18.03 16.06
CA ARG A 89 16.40 17.39 17.10
C ARG A 89 16.73 15.91 17.26
N VAL A 90 17.03 15.21 16.17
CA VAL A 90 17.44 13.80 16.21
C VAL A 90 18.72 13.64 17.03
N PHE A 91 19.73 14.49 16.83
CA PHE A 91 20.96 14.48 17.63
C PHE A 91 20.74 14.83 19.11
N HIS A 92 19.63 15.50 19.44
CA HIS A 92 19.24 15.89 20.80
C HIS A 92 18.18 14.95 21.44
N GLY A 93 17.96 13.76 20.88
CA GLY A 93 17.16 12.70 21.53
C GLY A 93 15.85 12.33 20.84
N HIS A 94 15.46 13.03 19.76
CA HIS A 94 14.24 12.72 19.00
C HIS A 94 14.46 11.65 17.92
N TYR A 95 15.00 10.49 18.29
CA TYR A 95 15.44 9.45 17.34
C TYR A 95 14.32 8.86 16.48
N TRP A 96 13.09 8.86 16.97
CA TRP A 96 11.93 8.33 16.23
C TRP A 96 11.61 9.11 14.95
N GLN A 97 12.07 10.36 14.86
CA GLN A 97 11.87 11.20 13.68
C GLN A 97 12.45 10.59 12.40
N VAL A 98 13.50 9.76 12.52
CA VAL A 98 14.10 9.02 11.39
C VAL A 98 13.12 8.10 10.68
N PHE A 99 12.05 7.69 11.37
CA PHE A 99 11.00 6.86 10.80
C PHE A 99 9.65 7.59 10.69
N SER A 100 9.24 8.35 11.72
CA SER A 100 7.91 8.95 11.76
C SER A 100 7.68 9.99 10.67
N TYR A 101 8.74 10.67 10.20
CA TYR A 101 8.65 11.71 9.18
C TYR A 101 8.00 11.21 7.87
N GLY A 102 8.15 9.91 7.57
CA GLY A 102 7.61 9.28 6.37
C GLY A 102 6.08 9.20 6.33
N PHE A 103 5.40 9.49 7.45
CA PHE A 103 3.94 9.47 7.56
C PHE A 103 3.30 10.86 7.67
N LEU A 104 4.13 11.90 7.78
CA LEU A 104 3.67 13.29 7.80
C LEU A 104 3.65 13.86 6.39
N HIS A 105 2.74 14.78 6.13
CA HIS A 105 2.63 15.48 4.85
C HIS A 105 2.51 16.98 5.06
N GLU A 106 2.89 17.76 4.05
CA GLU A 106 2.89 19.21 4.15
C GLU A 106 1.46 19.71 4.28
N ALA A 107 1.12 20.32 5.40
CA ALA A 107 -0.22 20.84 5.69
C ALA A 107 -0.36 22.33 5.36
N TYR A 108 0.69 22.97 4.85
CA TYR A 108 0.73 24.37 4.42
C TYR A 108 0.84 24.49 2.89
N GLY A 109 0.39 25.61 2.30
CA GLY A 109 0.51 25.85 0.85
C GLY A 109 -0.60 25.21 0.00
N ILE A 110 -0.26 24.23 -0.84
CA ILE A 110 -1.23 23.39 -1.58
C ILE A 110 -1.31 22.03 -0.87
N PRO A 111 -1.84 21.96 0.35
CA PRO A 111 -1.48 20.92 1.32
C PRO A 111 -1.92 19.52 0.88
N PHE A 112 -2.97 19.45 0.05
CA PHE A 112 -3.45 18.20 -0.51
C PHE A 112 -2.51 17.60 -1.56
N ILE A 113 -1.75 18.40 -2.30
CA ILE A 113 -1.04 17.92 -3.50
C ILE A 113 0.10 16.96 -3.14
N HIS A 114 0.82 17.25 -2.05
CA HIS A 114 1.94 16.43 -1.60
C HIS A 114 1.47 15.05 -1.14
N LEU A 115 0.40 15.00 -0.32
CA LEU A 115 -0.23 13.74 0.07
C LEU A 115 -0.81 13.00 -1.13
N PHE A 116 -1.55 13.71 -1.99
CA PHE A 116 -2.21 13.13 -3.14
C PHE A 116 -1.22 12.41 -4.06
N PHE A 117 -0.15 13.08 -4.50
CA PHE A 117 0.81 12.46 -5.42
C PHE A 117 1.57 11.30 -4.78
N ASN A 118 2.00 11.43 -3.51
CA ASN A 118 2.67 10.32 -2.82
C ASN A 118 1.76 9.08 -2.77
N MET A 119 0.50 9.26 -2.36
CA MET A 119 -0.44 8.16 -2.22
C MET A 119 -0.92 7.63 -3.57
N TYR A 120 -1.08 8.50 -4.57
CA TYR A 120 -1.44 8.13 -5.93
C TYR A 120 -0.40 7.21 -6.55
N VAL A 121 0.88 7.63 -6.54
CA VAL A 121 2.00 6.83 -7.04
C VAL A 121 2.13 5.54 -6.23
N PHE A 122 2.04 5.63 -4.91
CA PHE A 122 2.12 4.46 -4.03
C PHE A 122 1.06 3.40 -4.34
N VAL A 123 -0.21 3.79 -4.46
CA VAL A 123 -1.31 2.85 -4.73
C VAL A 123 -1.22 2.30 -6.16
N MET A 124 -0.90 3.13 -7.15
CA MET A 124 -0.76 2.70 -8.54
C MET A 124 0.34 1.65 -8.69
N PHE A 125 1.58 2.00 -8.34
CA PHE A 125 2.73 1.11 -8.51
C PHE A 125 2.69 -0.04 -7.51
N GLY A 126 2.27 0.21 -6.26
CA GLY A 126 2.10 -0.84 -5.26
C GLY A 126 1.06 -1.88 -5.69
N GLY A 127 -0.03 -1.46 -6.31
CA GLY A 127 -1.06 -2.36 -6.85
C GLY A 127 -0.56 -3.24 -7.99
N LEU A 128 0.38 -2.76 -8.81
CA LEU A 128 1.05 -3.54 -9.86
C LEU A 128 2.06 -4.53 -9.28
N ILE A 129 2.91 -4.06 -8.36
CA ILE A 129 3.95 -4.87 -7.73
C ILE A 129 3.34 -6.00 -6.89
N CYS A 130 2.26 -5.74 -6.13
CA CYS A 130 1.64 -6.74 -5.27
C CYS A 130 1.00 -7.93 -6.02
N ARG A 131 0.92 -7.88 -7.36
CA ARG A 131 0.55 -9.03 -8.19
C ARG A 131 1.67 -10.07 -8.32
N TYR A 132 2.92 -9.65 -8.12
CA TYR A 132 4.11 -10.47 -8.31
C TYR A 132 4.92 -10.63 -7.02
N VAL A 133 4.88 -9.63 -6.14
CA VAL A 133 5.55 -9.62 -4.84
C VAL A 133 4.50 -9.76 -3.75
N SER A 134 4.74 -10.66 -2.79
CA SER A 134 3.86 -10.81 -1.63
C SER A 134 3.76 -9.49 -0.84
N ALA A 135 2.56 -9.18 -0.34
CA ALA A 135 2.27 -7.94 0.37
C ALA A 135 3.26 -7.61 1.52
N TRP A 136 3.73 -8.62 2.27
CA TRP A 136 4.69 -8.39 3.36
C TRP A 136 6.05 -7.88 2.86
N LYS A 137 6.57 -8.45 1.76
CA LYS A 137 7.85 -8.03 1.16
C LYS A 137 7.74 -6.60 0.64
N PHE A 138 6.61 -6.29 0.00
CA PHE A 138 6.30 -4.94 -0.44
C PHE A 138 6.33 -3.94 0.72
N THR A 139 5.70 -4.27 1.86
CA THR A 139 5.73 -3.43 3.07
C THR A 139 7.14 -3.25 3.60
N VAL A 140 7.93 -4.32 3.66
CA VAL A 140 9.33 -4.22 4.13
C VAL A 140 10.13 -3.29 3.23
N VAL A 141 10.03 -3.43 1.89
CA VAL A 141 10.71 -2.53 0.96
C VAL A 141 10.30 -1.08 1.21
N TYR A 142 9.00 -0.78 1.29
CA TYR A 142 8.50 0.57 1.55
C TYR A 142 9.04 1.15 2.87
N LEU A 143 8.96 0.40 3.97
CA LEU A 143 9.41 0.87 5.29
C LEU A 143 10.94 1.01 5.38
N THR A 144 11.69 0.10 4.75
CA THR A 144 13.16 0.22 4.68
C THR A 144 13.59 1.41 3.83
N ALA A 145 12.84 1.75 2.79
CA ALA A 145 13.10 2.92 1.97
C ALA A 145 12.82 4.23 2.74
N ILE A 146 11.76 4.29 3.54
CA ILE A 146 11.54 5.41 4.49
C ILE A 146 12.72 5.53 5.45
N LEU A 147 13.13 4.43 6.08
CA LEU A 147 14.23 4.44 7.04
C LEU A 147 15.54 4.91 6.39
N THR A 148 15.85 4.40 5.19
CA THR A 148 17.05 4.78 4.42
C THR A 148 17.01 6.25 4.02
N GLY A 149 15.83 6.76 3.61
CA GLY A 149 15.62 8.18 3.34
C GLY A 149 15.90 9.04 4.59
N GLY A 150 15.34 8.66 5.74
CA GLY A 150 15.56 9.36 7.00
C GLY A 150 17.02 9.38 7.43
N ILE A 151 17.73 8.25 7.29
CA ILE A 151 19.17 8.16 7.55
C ILE A 151 19.95 9.07 6.60
N THR A 152 19.60 9.09 5.31
CA THR A 152 20.26 9.94 4.33
C THR A 152 20.13 11.42 4.69
N VAL A 153 18.93 11.87 5.09
CA VAL A 153 18.71 13.25 5.52
C VAL A 153 19.47 13.57 6.81
N LEU A 154 19.57 12.62 7.74
CA LEU A 154 20.35 12.79 8.97
C LEU A 154 21.85 12.93 8.71
N LEU A 155 22.38 12.16 7.75
CA LEU A 155 23.81 12.15 7.41
C LEU A 155 24.22 13.30 6.48
N ALA A 156 23.29 13.85 5.69
CA ALA A 156 23.57 14.95 4.76
C ALA A 156 24.30 16.16 5.38
N PRO A 157 23.86 16.75 6.52
CA PRO A 157 24.58 17.86 7.13
C PRO A 157 25.98 17.47 7.60
N VAL A 158 26.15 16.27 8.18
CA VAL A 158 27.45 15.77 8.65
C VAL A 158 28.42 15.59 7.48
N LEU A 159 27.94 15.02 6.36
CA LEU A 159 28.75 14.84 5.16
C LEU A 159 29.18 16.19 4.57
N ASN A 160 28.29 17.18 4.55
CA ASN A 160 28.62 18.52 4.06
C ASN A 160 29.69 19.21 4.90
N GLU A 161 29.64 19.08 6.23
CA GLU A 161 30.70 19.58 7.11
C GLU A 161 32.05 18.91 6.84
N ILE A 162 32.07 17.58 6.72
CA ILE A 162 33.29 16.81 6.44
C ILE A 162 33.90 17.20 5.08
N LEU A 163 33.06 17.42 4.07
CA LEU A 163 33.49 17.78 2.72
C LEU A 163 33.72 19.29 2.52
N GLY A 164 33.42 20.13 3.52
CA GLY A 164 33.53 21.58 3.43
C GLY A 164 32.54 22.23 2.44
N ILE A 165 31.42 21.56 2.16
CA ILE A 165 30.40 22.05 1.23
C ILE A 165 29.47 23.01 1.97
N HIS A 166 29.47 24.28 1.56
CA HIS A 166 28.65 25.31 2.18
C HIS A 166 27.34 25.47 1.41
N TYR A 167 26.23 25.13 2.06
CA TYR A 167 24.89 25.40 1.56
C TYR A 167 24.36 26.73 2.11
N PRO A 168 23.51 27.45 1.36
CA PRO A 168 22.93 28.71 1.81
C PRO A 168 21.95 28.57 2.98
N MET A 169 21.51 27.33 3.26
CA MET A 169 20.57 26.99 4.33
C MET A 169 21.24 26.07 5.34
N ASP A 170 20.87 26.19 6.61
CA ASP A 170 21.33 25.28 7.65
C ASP A 170 20.57 23.93 7.57
N LEU A 171 21.27 22.90 7.07
CA LEU A 171 20.70 21.56 6.95
C LEU A 171 20.40 20.92 8.31
N PHE A 172 21.06 21.32 9.40
CA PHE A 172 20.74 20.77 10.72
C PHE A 172 19.36 21.23 11.22
N GLN A 173 18.94 22.43 10.84
CA GLN A 173 17.64 23.01 11.22
C GLN A 173 16.54 22.78 10.19
N THR A 174 16.90 22.34 8.98
CA THR A 174 15.93 22.04 7.92
C THR A 174 15.06 20.84 8.32
N THR A 175 13.75 21.02 8.24
CA THR A 175 12.77 19.99 8.59
C THR A 175 12.29 19.27 7.32
N THR A 176 12.27 17.94 7.36
CA THR A 176 11.83 17.06 6.26
C THR A 176 10.68 16.18 6.72
N LEU A 177 9.66 16.04 5.87
CA LEU A 177 8.50 15.18 6.06
C LEU A 177 7.97 14.71 4.70
N GLY A 178 7.32 13.56 4.67
CA GLY A 178 6.71 13.02 3.44
C GLY A 178 7.01 11.54 3.23
N ALA A 179 6.02 10.84 2.68
CA ALA A 179 6.14 9.43 2.28
C ALA A 179 7.05 9.21 1.06
N SER A 180 7.56 10.29 0.44
CA SER A 180 8.29 10.28 -0.83
C SER A 180 9.50 9.34 -0.84
N GLY A 181 10.27 9.25 0.26
CA GLY A 181 11.38 8.30 0.36
C GLY A 181 10.93 6.83 0.20
N GLY A 182 9.78 6.49 0.79
CA GLY A 182 9.15 5.19 0.61
C GLY A 182 8.62 4.97 -0.81
N VAL A 183 7.98 5.99 -1.38
CA VAL A 183 7.47 5.98 -2.76
C VAL A 183 8.60 5.78 -3.77
N THR A 184 9.73 6.48 -3.61
CA THR A 184 10.93 6.28 -4.43
C THR A 184 11.44 4.85 -4.33
N GLY A 185 11.46 4.25 -3.13
CA GLY A 185 11.80 2.83 -2.98
C GLY A 185 10.87 1.89 -3.76
N ILE A 186 9.57 2.20 -3.79
CA ILE A 186 8.60 1.45 -4.60
C ILE A 186 8.83 1.63 -6.10
N LEU A 187 9.18 2.85 -6.55
CA LEU A 187 9.52 3.12 -7.95
C LEU A 187 10.81 2.39 -8.37
N VAL A 188 11.82 2.36 -7.49
CA VAL A 188 13.05 1.59 -7.72
C VAL A 188 12.74 0.10 -7.84
N LEU A 189 11.92 -0.45 -6.94
CA LEU A 189 11.48 -1.84 -7.02
C LEU A 189 10.71 -2.11 -8.31
N PHE A 190 9.83 -1.19 -8.73
CA PHE A 190 9.13 -1.31 -10.00
C PHE A 190 10.09 -1.35 -11.19
N GLY A 191 11.06 -0.44 -11.27
CA GLY A 191 12.06 -0.40 -12.34
C GLY A 191 12.92 -1.67 -12.41
N ILE A 192 13.20 -2.31 -11.27
CA ILE A 192 13.90 -3.60 -11.22
C ILE A 192 13.01 -4.75 -11.73
N LEU A 193 11.73 -4.77 -11.37
CA LEU A 193 10.80 -5.84 -11.74
C LEU A 193 10.30 -5.72 -13.18
N PHE A 194 10.20 -4.51 -13.71
CA PHE A 194 9.59 -4.19 -14.99
C PHE A 194 10.48 -3.25 -15.83
N PRO A 195 11.74 -3.63 -16.13
CA PRO A 195 12.70 -2.75 -16.79
C PRO A 195 12.25 -2.30 -18.19
N GLU A 196 11.52 -3.15 -18.90
CA GLU A 196 11.05 -2.90 -20.28
C GLU A 196 9.64 -2.26 -20.35
N THR A 197 9.05 -1.89 -19.20
CA THR A 197 7.70 -1.32 -19.19
C THR A 197 7.74 0.19 -19.45
N GLU A 198 7.17 0.61 -20.56
CA GLU A 198 6.97 2.03 -20.87
C GLU A 198 5.89 2.63 -19.95
N VAL A 199 6.28 3.58 -19.11
CA VAL A 199 5.34 4.35 -18.27
C VAL A 199 5.01 5.64 -18.99
N PHE A 200 3.80 5.74 -19.53
CA PHE A 200 3.33 6.97 -20.18
C PHE A 200 2.82 7.95 -19.11
N LEU A 201 3.63 8.96 -18.77
CA LEU A 201 3.19 10.08 -17.95
C LEU A 201 2.44 11.05 -18.85
N VAL A 202 1.10 11.09 -18.71
CA VAL A 202 0.30 12.10 -19.40
C VAL A 202 0.50 13.43 -18.67
N PHE A 203 1.37 14.28 -19.22
CA PHE A 203 1.41 15.69 -18.86
C PHE A 203 0.23 16.37 -19.57
N LEU A 204 -0.80 16.74 -18.82
CA LEU A 204 -1.85 17.61 -19.33
C LEU A 204 -1.29 19.04 -19.24
N GLU A 205 -0.84 19.57 -20.38
CA GLU A 205 -0.57 21.00 -20.57
C GLU A 205 -1.87 21.81 -20.68
#